data_AF-A0A9D9ZX99-F1
#
_entry.id   AF-A0A9D9ZX99-F1
#
_cell.length_a   1.000
_cell.length_b   1.000
_cell.length_c   1.000
_cell.angle_alpha   90.00
_cell.angle_beta   90.00
_cell.angle_gamma   90.00
#
_symmetry.space_group_name_H-M   'P 1'
#
loop_
_entity.id
_entity.type
_entity.pdbx_description
1 polymer ?
#
loop_
_entity_poly.entity_id
_entity_poly.type
_entity_poly.pdbx_seq_one_letter_code
_entity_poly.pdbx_strand_id
1 'polypeptide(L)'
;MKTAKFLAPVMVSLSLLALTATAQVGTFQLKSLTPETALKAAQAAIDACNKQGFQVAVAVTDRSGVTQVLLRDRFAGPHTVEVS
;
A
#
# COMPACT_ATOMS: atom_id res chain seq x y z
N MET A 1 3.21 -51.00 -44.07
CA MET A 1 2.14 -50.31 -43.28
C MET A 1 2.08 -50.77 -41.81
N LYS A 2 3.20 -50.89 -41.07
CA LYS A 2 3.18 -51.29 -39.63
C LYS A 2 3.98 -50.37 -38.69
N THR A 3 4.64 -49.33 -39.22
CA THR A 3 5.50 -48.41 -38.44
C THR A 3 4.73 -47.30 -37.71
N ALA A 4 3.46 -47.02 -38.08
CA ALA A 4 2.67 -45.93 -37.50
C ALA A 4 2.07 -46.24 -36.11
N LYS A 5 1.98 -47.53 -35.70
CA LYS A 5 1.36 -47.92 -34.43
C LYS A 5 2.22 -47.68 -33.19
N PHE A 6 3.55 -47.57 -33.35
CA PHE A 6 4.48 -47.31 -32.26
C PHE A 6 4.72 -45.80 -32.01
N LEU A 7 4.24 -44.92 -32.89
CA LEU A 7 4.39 -43.47 -32.74
C LEU A 7 3.31 -42.86 -31.81
N ALA A 8 2.15 -43.51 -31.69
CA ALA A 8 1.01 -43.04 -30.92
C ALA A 8 1.23 -42.97 -29.38
N PRO A 9 1.86 -43.95 -28.69
CA PRO A 9 2.03 -43.87 -27.25
C PRO A 9 3.08 -42.83 -26.83
N VAL A 10 4.07 -42.55 -27.69
CA VAL A 10 5.14 -41.57 -27.42
C VAL A 10 4.60 -40.13 -27.45
N MET A 11 3.62 -39.85 -28.32
CA MET A 11 3.00 -38.53 -28.43
C MET A 11 2.02 -38.22 -27.28
N VAL A 12 1.42 -39.26 -26.68
CA VAL A 12 0.54 -39.11 -25.51
C VAL A 12 1.36 -38.87 -24.23
N SER A 13 2.51 -39.54 -24.06
CA SER A 13 3.39 -39.32 -22.90
C SER A 13 4.04 -37.93 -22.87
N LEU A 14 4.27 -37.30 -24.01
CA LEU A 14 4.85 -35.94 -24.07
C LEU A 14 3.84 -34.84 -23.67
N SER A 15 2.54 -35.16 -23.69
CA SER A 15 1.46 -34.21 -23.40
C SER A 15 1.22 -34.00 -21.90
N LEU A 16 1.71 -34.91 -21.04
CA LEU A 16 1.51 -34.83 -19.57
C LEU A 16 2.55 -33.97 -18.84
N LEU A 17 3.62 -33.49 -19.51
CA LEU A 17 4.62 -32.61 -18.89
C LEU A 17 4.25 -31.12 -18.92
N ALA A 18 3.12 -30.74 -19.53
CA ALA A 18 2.77 -29.34 -19.78
C ALA A 18 1.98 -28.64 -18.64
N LEU A 19 1.78 -29.27 -17.47
CA LEU A 19 0.80 -28.82 -16.47
C LEU A 19 1.36 -28.28 -15.15
N THR A 20 2.47 -27.53 -15.18
CA THR A 20 2.90 -26.76 -13.99
C THR A 20 3.23 -25.32 -14.35
N ALA A 21 2.22 -24.55 -14.76
CA ALA A 21 2.28 -23.10 -14.71
C ALA A 21 2.05 -22.65 -13.27
N THR A 22 3.12 -22.54 -12.48
CA THR A 22 3.04 -21.92 -11.15
C THR A 22 2.99 -20.41 -11.33
N ALA A 23 1.91 -19.78 -10.86
CA ALA A 23 1.83 -18.33 -10.79
C ALA A 23 2.96 -17.83 -9.87
N GLN A 24 3.91 -17.08 -10.43
CA GLN A 24 4.98 -16.47 -9.66
C GLN A 24 4.34 -15.39 -8.78
N VAL A 25 4.21 -15.65 -7.47
CA VAL A 25 3.75 -14.63 -6.51
C VAL A 25 4.85 -13.57 -6.43
N GLY A 26 4.69 -12.48 -7.18
CA GLY A 26 5.59 -11.34 -7.12
C GLY A 26 5.43 -10.61 -5.79
N THR A 27 6.32 -10.87 -4.84
CA THR A 27 6.40 -10.07 -3.60
C THR A 27 7.21 -8.81 -3.87
N PHE A 28 6.71 -7.66 -3.43
CA PHE A 28 7.43 -6.39 -3.48
C PHE A 28 7.49 -5.77 -2.09
N GLN A 29 8.56 -5.02 -1.83
CA GLN A 29 8.71 -4.35 -0.54
C GLN A 29 8.02 -2.99 -0.55
N LEU A 30 7.32 -2.70 0.54
CA LEU A 30 6.64 -1.43 0.77
C LEU A 30 7.24 -0.76 1.99
N LYS A 31 7.52 0.55 1.87
CA LYS A 31 7.75 1.40 3.03
C LYS A 31 6.39 1.86 3.57
N SER A 32 6.16 1.62 4.85
CA SER A 32 4.97 2.12 5.55
C SER A 32 5.37 3.30 6.43
N LEU A 33 4.46 4.27 6.53
CA LEU A 33 4.58 5.36 7.49
C LEU A 33 4.46 4.78 8.91
N THR A 34 5.36 5.15 9.82
CA THR A 34 5.25 4.77 11.24
C THR A 34 4.49 5.85 12.03
N PRO A 35 3.78 5.47 13.11
CA PRO A 35 3.08 6.44 13.95
C PRO A 35 3.97 7.56 14.50
N GLU A 36 5.22 7.23 14.86
CA GLU A 36 6.18 8.20 15.41
C GLU A 36 6.61 9.23 14.35
N THR A 37 6.79 8.77 13.11
CA THR A 37 7.12 9.63 11.98
C THR A 37 5.93 10.52 11.62
N ALA A 38 4.72 9.97 11.63
CA ALA A 38 3.48 10.72 11.41
C ALA A 38 3.28 11.81 12.48
N LEU A 39 3.49 11.47 13.75
CA LEU A 39 3.37 12.41 14.87
C LEU A 39 4.39 13.54 14.76
N LYS A 40 5.65 13.21 14.43
CA LYS A 40 6.70 14.21 14.20
C LYS A 40 6.34 15.17 13.06
N ALA A 41 5.78 14.65 11.97
CA ALA A 41 5.33 15.48 10.86
C ALA A 41 4.17 16.40 11.26
N ALA A 42 3.17 15.87 11.95
CA ALA A 42 2.02 16.64 12.42
C ALA A 42 2.44 17.77 13.39
N GLN A 43 3.35 17.47 14.33
CA GLN A 43 3.88 18.48 15.26
C GLN A 43 4.68 19.56 14.53
N ALA A 44 5.52 19.18 13.55
CA ALA A 44 6.27 20.17 12.77
C ALA A 44 5.34 21.10 11.98
N ALA A 45 4.25 20.56 11.42
CA ALA A 45 3.26 21.34 10.68
C ALA A 45 2.50 22.32 11.59
N ILE A 46 1.99 21.85 12.73
CA ILE A 46 1.25 22.72 13.66
C ILE A 46 2.15 23.82 14.22
N ASP A 47 3.41 23.51 14.54
CA ASP A 47 4.39 24.50 15.00
C ASP A 47 4.70 25.54 13.92
N ALA A 48 4.79 25.13 12.65
CA ALA A 48 5.02 26.03 11.53
C ALA A 48 3.82 26.98 11.29
N CYS A 49 2.59 26.48 11.40
CA CYS A 49 1.37 27.29 11.31
C CYS A 49 1.25 28.26 12.50
N ASN A 50 1.54 27.79 13.71
CA ASN A 50 1.54 28.60 14.92
C ASN A 50 2.54 29.75 14.86
N LYS A 51 3.76 29.52 14.33
CA LYS A 51 4.76 30.58 14.11
C LYS A 51 4.30 31.67 13.14
N GLN A 52 3.37 31.35 12.25
CA GLN A 52 2.77 32.29 11.30
C GLN A 52 1.50 32.94 11.86
N GLY A 53 1.07 32.57 13.07
CA GLY A 53 -0.14 33.10 13.71
C GLY A 53 -1.44 32.43 13.29
N PHE A 54 -1.39 31.29 12.60
CA PHE A 54 -2.57 30.52 12.21
C PHE A 54 -2.91 29.45 13.24
N GLN A 55 -4.21 29.18 13.42
CA GLN A 55 -4.76 28.17 14.31
C GLN A 55 -5.42 27.08 13.45
N VAL A 56 -4.87 25.88 13.43
CA VAL A 56 -5.21 24.86 12.42
C VAL A 56 -5.54 23.49 13.04
N ALA A 57 -6.10 22.60 12.23
CA ALA A 57 -6.04 21.16 12.46
C ALA A 57 -5.14 20.54 11.39
N VAL A 58 -4.37 19.52 11.77
CA VAL A 58 -3.47 18.78 10.90
C VAL A 58 -3.81 17.30 11.02
N ALA A 59 -4.20 16.67 9.91
CA ALA A 59 -4.32 15.22 9.79
C ALA A 59 -3.14 14.66 8.98
N VAL A 60 -2.63 13.51 9.39
CA VAL A 60 -1.64 12.75 8.63
C VAL A 60 -2.24 11.39 8.31
N THR A 61 -2.40 11.13 7.01
CA THR A 61 -3.02 9.92 6.47
C THR A 61 -1.95 9.06 5.80
N ASP A 62 -1.99 7.75 6.02
CA ASP A 62 -1.06 6.83 5.37
C ASP A 62 -1.51 6.45 3.95
N ARG A 63 -0.75 5.56 3.31
CA ARG A 63 -1.03 5.08 1.95
C ARG A 63 -2.38 4.35 1.81
N SER A 64 -2.90 3.79 2.90
CA SER A 64 -4.20 3.11 2.90
C SER A 64 -5.39 4.07 2.96
N GLY A 65 -5.13 5.37 3.12
CA GLY A 65 -6.18 6.38 3.29
C GLY A 65 -6.69 6.46 4.72
N VAL A 66 -6.00 5.84 5.69
CA VAL A 66 -6.38 5.86 7.10
C VAL A 66 -5.58 6.92 7.84
N THR A 67 -6.28 7.76 8.61
CA THR A 67 -5.67 8.79 9.45
C THR A 67 -4.89 8.12 10.59
N GLN A 68 -3.60 8.44 10.67
CA GLN A 68 -2.69 7.96 11.71
C GLN A 68 -2.60 8.95 12.88
N VAL A 69 -2.63 10.26 12.59
CA VAL A 69 -2.54 11.33 13.58
C VAL A 69 -3.48 12.46 13.20
N LEU A 70 -4.17 13.01 14.20
CA LEU A 70 -4.92 14.26 14.09
C LEU A 70 -4.52 15.16 15.27
N LEU A 71 -3.99 16.34 14.97
CA LEU A 71 -3.72 17.39 15.96
C LEU A 71 -4.60 18.60 15.66
N ARG A 72 -5.15 19.23 16.70
CA ARG A 72 -5.97 20.44 16.56
C ARG A 72 -5.55 21.47 17.57
N ASP A 73 -5.29 22.68 17.08
CA ASP A 73 -5.05 23.81 17.96
C ASP A 73 -6.31 24.17 18.77
N ARG A 74 -6.10 24.78 19.94
CA ARG A 74 -7.20 25.14 20.85
C ARG A 74 -8.23 26.08 20.21
N PHE A 75 -7.80 26.95 19.30
CA PHE A 75 -8.64 27.98 18.67
C PHE A 75 -9.01 27.68 17.22
N ALA A 76 -8.65 26.50 16.70
CA ALA A 76 -9.08 26.09 15.37
C ALA A 76 -10.60 25.85 15.35
N GLY A 77 -11.28 26.28 14.28
CA GLY A 77 -12.72 26.11 14.14
C GLY A 77 -13.14 24.63 14.16
N PRO A 78 -14.35 24.28 14.59
CA PRO A 78 -14.77 22.88 14.70
C PRO A 78 -14.75 22.13 13.36
N HIS A 79 -15.01 22.83 12.26
CA HIS A 79 -14.99 22.26 10.90
C HIS A 79 -13.61 21.81 10.45
N THR A 80 -12.52 22.29 11.07
CA THR A 80 -11.16 21.98 10.62
C THR A 80 -10.80 20.51 10.78
N VAL A 81 -11.45 19.79 11.70
CA VAL A 81 -11.23 18.35 11.92
C VAL A 81 -11.68 17.50 10.73
N GLU A 82 -12.73 17.93 10.03
CA GLU A 82 -13.31 17.17 8.91
C GLU A 82 -12.60 17.49 7.58
N VAL A 83 -11.96 18.65 7.46
CA VAL A 83 -11.31 19.10 6.22
C VAL A 83 -9.78 18.95 6.22
N SER A 84 -9.18 18.62 7.37
CA SER A 84 -7.73 18.50 7.55
C SER A 84 -7.14 17.23 6.96
#